data_AF-Q5YUW3-F1
#
_entry.id   AF-Q5YUW3-F1
#
_cell.length_a   1.000
_cell.length_b   1.000
_cell.length_c   1.000
_cell.angle_alpha   90.00
_cell.angle_beta   90.00
_cell.angle_gamma   90.00
#
_symmetry.space_group_name_H-M   'P 1'
#
loop_
_entity.id
_entity.type
_entity.pdbx_description
1 polymer ?
#
loop_
_entity_poly.entity_id
_entity_poly.type
_entity_poly.pdbx_seq_one_letter_code
_entity_poly.pdbx_strand_id
1 'polypeptide(L)'
;MLLPAKSLRLCVATAAAALVLTAGLAGCSDDESSDTAATSTSAAATSAAATSSASGDHDHAAPTAEELQGTLTLFADPAKTTADKTAVVVDGDKRAANIDTMNQVLGGYGPLTFAISDIKTEGESATAQVVITSPHGVAPAMPLTWQHEDDKWKISDASACTLLAFAQAPCTP
;
A
#
# COMPACT_ATOMS: atom_id res chain seq x y z
N MET A 1 -19.15 -42.63 27.73
CA MET A 1 -19.89 -41.39 28.03
C MET A 1 -20.76 -41.08 26.82
N LEU A 2 -22.06 -41.37 26.94
CA LEU A 2 -23.09 -41.35 25.88
C LEU A 2 -23.92 -40.05 26.04
N LEU A 3 -24.24 -39.38 24.92
CA LEU A 3 -24.92 -38.06 24.73
C LEU A 3 -26.24 -37.87 25.50
N PRO A 4 -26.72 -36.62 25.80
CA PRO A 4 -27.48 -35.73 24.87
C PRO A 4 -27.41 -34.21 25.23
N ALA A 5 -28.05 -33.20 24.64
CA ALA A 5 -28.65 -32.88 23.33
C ALA A 5 -28.94 -31.35 23.29
N LYS A 6 -28.93 -30.78 22.07
CA LYS A 6 -29.75 -29.67 21.55
C LYS A 6 -29.95 -28.38 22.36
N SER A 7 -29.61 -27.26 21.71
CA SER A 7 -30.58 -26.16 21.53
C SER A 7 -30.41 -25.49 20.18
N LEU A 8 -31.46 -25.64 19.36
CA LEU A 8 -31.77 -24.85 18.18
C LEU A 8 -32.19 -23.44 18.64
N ARG A 9 -31.84 -22.41 17.88
CA ARG A 9 -32.78 -21.31 17.58
C ARG A 9 -32.44 -20.67 16.22
N LEU A 10 -33.37 -20.91 15.31
CA LEU A 10 -33.55 -20.28 14.01
C LEU A 10 -34.11 -18.87 14.22
N CYS A 11 -33.64 -17.87 13.46
CA CYS A 11 -34.46 -16.75 13.01
C CYS A 11 -33.98 -16.33 11.61
N VAL A 12 -34.87 -16.50 10.63
CA VAL A 12 -34.78 -16.02 9.25
C VAL A 12 -35.29 -14.58 9.20
N ALA A 13 -34.65 -13.71 8.42
CA ALA A 13 -35.31 -12.56 7.81
C ALA A 13 -34.65 -12.24 6.46
N THR A 14 -35.39 -12.53 5.39
CA THR A 14 -35.19 -12.12 4.00
C THR A 14 -35.53 -10.64 3.80
N ALA A 15 -34.69 -9.90 3.07
CA ALA A 15 -35.14 -8.72 2.34
C ALA A 15 -34.36 -8.59 1.03
N ALA A 16 -35.10 -8.64 -0.08
CA ALA A 16 -34.62 -8.40 -1.43
C ALA A 16 -34.41 -6.90 -1.67
N ALA A 17 -33.35 -6.54 -2.39
CA ALA A 17 -33.20 -5.20 -2.97
C ALA A 17 -32.77 -5.33 -4.44
N ALA A 18 -33.53 -4.65 -5.29
CA ALA A 18 -33.55 -4.79 -6.73
C ALA A 18 -32.37 -4.09 -7.43
N LEU A 19 -31.99 -4.67 -8.57
CA LEU A 19 -31.07 -4.12 -9.56
C LEU A 19 -31.67 -2.85 -10.19
N VAL A 20 -30.90 -1.76 -10.20
CA VAL A 20 -31.13 -0.62 -11.11
C VAL A 20 -29.85 -0.36 -11.87
N LEU A 21 -29.87 -0.72 -13.15
CA LEU A 21 -28.88 -0.35 -14.15
C LEU A 21 -29.29 1.02 -14.73
N THR A 22 -28.48 2.05 -14.50
CA THR A 22 -28.58 3.31 -15.26
C THR A 22 -27.33 3.48 -16.11
N ALA A 23 -27.46 3.16 -17.38
CA ALA A 23 -26.57 3.61 -18.45
C ALA A 23 -26.96 5.05 -18.82
N GLY A 24 -26.06 6.00 -18.56
CA GLY A 24 -26.18 7.41 -18.96
C GLY A 24 -25.26 7.72 -20.15
N LEU A 25 -25.77 8.53 -21.07
CA LEU A 25 -25.31 8.74 -22.44
C LEU A 25 -24.13 9.72 -22.61
N ALA A 26 -23.47 9.55 -23.76
CA ALA A 26 -22.97 10.56 -24.71
C ALA A 26 -22.13 11.75 -24.22
N GLY A 27 -20.90 11.81 -24.75
CA GLY A 27 -20.06 13.00 -24.79
C GLY A 27 -18.95 12.83 -25.83
N CYS A 28 -19.32 12.67 -27.10
CA CYS A 28 -18.41 12.95 -28.22
C CYS A 28 -18.53 14.45 -28.50
N SER A 29 -17.43 15.20 -28.38
CA SER A 29 -17.35 16.57 -28.87
C SER A 29 -15.98 16.76 -29.53
N ASP A 30 -16.05 16.75 -30.85
CA ASP A 30 -15.35 17.59 -31.85
C ASP A 30 -13.81 17.72 -31.82
N ASP A 31 -13.26 17.28 -32.94
CA ASP A 31 -11.93 17.55 -33.48
C ASP A 31 -11.96 18.91 -34.20
N GLU A 32 -11.04 19.83 -33.88
CA GLU A 32 -10.40 20.75 -34.84
C GLU A 32 -9.38 21.71 -34.17
N SER A 33 -8.31 21.96 -34.94
CA SER A 33 -7.32 23.05 -34.86
C SER A 33 -6.06 22.91 -33.97
N SER A 34 -4.98 22.52 -34.67
CA SER A 34 -3.62 23.12 -34.73
C SER A 34 -3.13 24.00 -33.58
N ASP A 35 -2.00 23.64 -32.95
CA ASP A 35 -0.66 24.17 -33.30
C ASP A 35 0.43 23.65 -32.35
N THR A 36 1.58 23.30 -32.94
CA THR A 36 2.96 23.51 -32.44
C THR A 36 3.39 23.06 -31.03
N ALA A 37 4.28 22.05 -31.07
CA ALA A 37 5.52 21.89 -30.32
C ALA A 37 5.53 21.38 -28.86
N ALA A 38 6.37 20.35 -28.74
CA ALA A 38 7.33 20.07 -27.68
C ALA A 38 6.87 19.25 -26.46
N THR A 39 7.65 18.17 -26.29
CA THR A 39 8.14 17.59 -25.02
C THR A 39 7.37 16.38 -24.46
N SER A 40 8.20 15.42 -24.05
CA SER A 40 7.98 14.42 -22.99
C SER A 40 7.29 13.12 -23.39
N THR A 41 8.12 12.11 -23.60
CA THR A 41 7.80 10.70 -23.33
C THR A 41 7.18 10.58 -21.93
N SER A 42 5.86 10.50 -21.87
CA SER A 42 5.13 10.13 -20.67
C SER A 42 5.27 8.62 -20.46
N ALA A 43 5.95 8.24 -19.39
CA ALA A 43 5.83 6.90 -18.83
C ALA A 43 4.38 6.73 -18.35
N ALA A 44 3.67 5.76 -18.92
CA ALA A 44 2.31 5.42 -18.53
C ALA A 44 2.31 4.86 -17.10
N ALA A 45 1.92 5.67 -16.12
CA ALA A 45 1.46 5.17 -14.83
C ALA A 45 0.09 4.52 -15.06
N THR A 46 0.07 3.18 -15.10
CA THR A 46 -1.18 2.43 -15.08
C THR A 46 -1.67 2.41 -13.63
N SER A 47 -2.57 3.35 -13.30
CA SER A 47 -3.31 3.32 -12.04
C SER A 47 -4.25 2.11 -12.05
N ALA A 48 -3.93 1.09 -11.27
CA ALA A 48 -4.83 0.00 -10.98
C ALA A 48 -5.92 0.49 -10.02
N ALA A 49 -7.19 0.23 -10.36
CA ALA A 49 -8.33 0.65 -9.56
C ALA A 49 -8.34 -0.07 -8.20
N ALA A 50 -8.28 0.71 -7.11
CA ALA A 50 -8.45 0.20 -5.75
C ALA A 50 -9.90 -0.27 -5.56
N THR A 51 -10.08 -1.53 -5.14
CA THR A 51 -11.39 -2.06 -4.76
C THR A 51 -11.56 -1.87 -3.25
N SER A 52 -12.12 -0.73 -2.85
CA SER A 52 -12.40 -0.43 -1.44
C SER A 52 -13.54 -1.32 -0.92
N SER A 53 -13.22 -2.29 -0.06
CA SER A 53 -14.23 -2.97 0.76
C SER A 53 -14.45 -2.13 2.00
N ALA A 54 -15.41 -1.20 1.94
CA ALA A 54 -15.75 -0.34 3.07
C ALA A 54 -16.52 -1.14 4.12
N SER A 55 -15.85 -1.50 5.22
CA SER A 55 -16.50 -2.01 6.43
C SER A 55 -15.75 -1.53 7.66
N GLY A 56 -16.06 -0.31 8.11
CA GLY A 56 -15.62 0.26 9.37
C GLY A 56 -15.88 1.76 9.41
N ASP A 57 -16.50 2.24 10.48
CA ASP A 57 -16.77 3.66 10.78
C ASP A 57 -15.45 4.31 11.21
N HIS A 58 -14.55 4.52 10.26
CA HIS A 58 -13.26 5.18 10.49
C HIS A 58 -13.27 6.55 9.81
N ASP A 59 -12.76 7.56 10.52
CA ASP A 59 -12.79 8.96 10.08
C ASP A 59 -11.75 9.28 8.98
N HIS A 60 -10.93 8.31 8.58
CA HIS A 60 -9.93 8.45 7.51
C HIS A 60 -10.30 7.71 6.22
N ALA A 61 -9.79 8.21 5.10
CA ALA A 61 -9.94 7.56 3.82
C ALA A 61 -8.99 6.35 3.69
N ALA A 62 -9.40 5.36 2.89
CA ALA A 62 -8.51 4.29 2.44
C ALA A 62 -7.30 4.89 1.70
N PRO A 63 -6.08 4.32 1.85
CA PRO A 63 -4.88 4.86 1.25
C PRO A 63 -4.91 4.73 -0.27
N THR A 64 -4.26 5.66 -0.96
CA THR A 64 -3.99 5.51 -2.40
C THR A 64 -2.68 4.76 -2.63
N ALA A 65 -2.49 4.24 -3.85
CA ALA A 65 -1.23 3.59 -4.22
C ALA A 65 -0.03 4.54 -4.09
N GLU A 66 -0.21 5.80 -4.47
CA GLU A 66 0.82 6.84 -4.40
C GLU A 66 1.21 7.15 -2.97
N GLU A 67 0.24 7.17 -2.04
CA GLU A 67 0.50 7.39 -0.61
C GLU A 67 1.34 6.26 -0.02
N LEU A 68 0.95 5.01 -0.24
CA LEU A 68 1.70 3.85 0.22
C LEU A 68 3.09 3.78 -0.42
N GLN A 69 3.19 4.04 -1.73
CA GLN A 69 4.47 4.11 -2.44
C GLN A 69 5.38 5.21 -1.88
N GLY A 70 4.82 6.35 -1.47
CA GLY A 70 5.54 7.45 -0.85
C GLY A 70 6.25 7.01 0.43
N THR A 71 5.60 6.22 1.28
CA THR A 71 6.21 5.69 2.51
C THR A 71 7.41 4.80 2.21
N LEU A 72 7.29 3.89 1.22
CA LEU A 72 8.38 2.98 0.81
C LEU A 72 9.55 3.74 0.18
N THR A 73 9.25 4.73 -0.65
CA THR A 73 10.25 5.58 -1.29
C THR A 73 11.06 6.34 -0.24
N LEU A 74 10.39 6.94 0.75
CA LEU A 74 11.06 7.62 1.85
C LEU A 74 11.90 6.63 2.68
N PHE A 75 11.32 5.49 3.03
CA PHE A 75 11.99 4.46 3.82
C PHE A 75 13.27 3.94 3.14
N ALA A 76 13.24 3.76 1.83
CA ALA A 76 14.36 3.20 1.06
C ALA A 76 15.35 4.24 0.53
N ASP A 77 15.09 5.54 0.65
CA ASP A 77 15.99 6.59 0.13
C ASP A 77 17.23 6.75 1.05
N PRO A 78 18.46 6.40 0.61
CA PRO A 78 19.65 6.49 1.44
C PRO A 78 20.04 7.92 1.84
N ALA A 79 19.46 8.94 1.20
CA ALA A 79 19.69 10.34 1.56
C ALA A 79 18.77 10.85 2.69
N LYS A 80 17.73 10.09 3.07
CA LYS A 80 16.84 10.45 4.18
C LYS A 80 17.45 10.11 5.52
N THR A 81 17.19 10.97 6.50
CA THR A 81 17.68 10.75 7.86
C THR A 81 16.98 9.54 8.49
N THR A 82 17.62 8.93 9.47
CA THR A 82 17.01 7.84 10.25
C THR A 82 15.71 8.31 10.92
N ALA A 83 15.65 9.54 11.42
CA ALA A 83 14.44 10.12 12.00
C ALA A 83 13.29 10.25 10.98
N ASP A 84 13.57 10.67 9.73
CA ASP A 84 12.54 10.72 8.69
C ASP A 84 11.98 9.32 8.42
N LYS A 85 12.85 8.31 8.41
CA LYS A 85 12.50 6.92 8.14
C LYS A 85 11.76 6.25 9.29
N THR A 86 12.11 6.55 10.54
CA THR A 86 11.35 6.03 11.69
C THR A 86 9.95 6.62 11.75
N ALA A 87 9.76 7.87 11.30
CA ALA A 87 8.46 8.53 11.27
C ALA A 87 7.43 7.87 10.32
N VAL A 88 7.87 7.14 9.29
CA VAL A 88 6.98 6.41 8.37
C VAL A 88 6.79 4.94 8.75
N VAL A 89 7.30 4.51 9.91
CA VAL A 89 7.20 3.14 10.41
C VAL A 89 6.48 3.13 11.75
N VAL A 90 5.53 2.22 11.92
CA VAL A 90 4.88 1.97 13.21
C VAL A 90 5.94 1.53 14.21
N ASP A 91 5.99 2.17 15.39
CA ASP A 91 7.06 1.97 16.38
C ASP A 91 8.49 2.11 15.80
N GLY A 92 8.67 2.95 14.77
CA GLY A 92 9.89 3.02 13.98
C GLY A 92 11.16 3.28 14.77
N ASP A 93 11.09 3.98 15.90
CA ASP A 93 12.26 4.27 16.74
C ASP A 93 12.97 3.00 17.25
N LYS A 94 12.24 1.88 17.39
CA LYS A 94 12.82 0.55 17.71
C LYS A 94 13.73 0.03 16.60
N ARG A 95 13.62 0.59 15.39
CA ARG A 95 14.33 0.17 14.17
C ARG A 95 15.45 1.12 13.77
N ALA A 96 15.75 2.15 14.56
CA ALA A 96 16.78 3.14 14.21
C ALA A 96 18.12 2.50 13.82
N ALA A 97 18.63 1.55 14.61
CA ALA A 97 19.90 0.87 14.32
C ALA A 97 19.86 0.01 13.05
N ASN A 98 18.72 -0.64 12.77
CA ASN A 98 18.51 -1.38 11.54
C ASN A 98 18.46 -0.45 10.32
N ILE A 99 17.78 0.69 10.46
CA ILE A 99 17.68 1.71 9.42
C ILE A 99 19.05 2.33 9.13
N ASP A 100 19.87 2.59 10.14
CA ASP A 100 21.26 3.05 9.97
C ASP A 100 22.07 2.04 9.14
N THR A 101 21.94 0.75 9.46
CA THR A 101 22.59 -0.34 8.71
C THR A 101 22.08 -0.40 7.26
N MET A 102 20.76 -0.30 7.06
CA MET A 102 20.15 -0.23 5.73
C MET A 102 20.69 0.95 4.91
N ASN A 103 20.84 2.13 5.52
CA ASN A 103 21.37 3.33 4.84
C ASN A 103 22.79 3.09 4.33
N GLN A 104 23.64 2.42 5.11
CA GLN A 104 24.99 2.05 4.68
C GLN A 104 24.96 1.10 3.47
N VAL A 105 24.06 0.12 3.47
CA VAL A 105 23.91 -0.84 2.37
C VAL A 105 23.38 -0.15 1.11
N LEU A 106 22.39 0.72 1.24
CA LEU A 106 21.74 1.37 0.09
C LEU A 106 22.56 2.50 -0.53
N GLY A 107 23.55 3.07 0.17
CA GLY A 107 24.39 4.16 -0.33
C GLY A 107 25.13 3.87 -1.64
N GLY A 108 25.31 2.60 -2.01
CA GLY A 108 25.91 2.17 -3.28
C GLY A 108 25.04 1.25 -4.14
N TYR A 109 23.78 1.00 -3.73
CA TYR A 109 22.92 -0.01 -4.36
C TYR A 109 22.24 0.49 -5.65
N GLY A 110 22.11 1.81 -5.79
CA GLY A 110 21.38 2.46 -6.88
C GLY A 110 19.89 2.62 -6.60
N PRO A 111 19.14 3.24 -7.52
CA PRO A 111 17.77 3.66 -7.28
C PRO A 111 16.83 2.46 -7.15
N LEU A 112 15.92 2.54 -6.18
CA LEU A 112 14.82 1.60 -5.98
C LEU A 112 13.51 2.24 -6.45
N THR A 113 12.67 1.46 -7.11
CA THR A 113 11.28 1.84 -7.40
C THR A 113 10.31 0.79 -6.89
N PHE A 114 9.10 1.25 -6.55
CA PHE A 114 8.06 0.45 -5.94
C PHE A 114 6.79 0.57 -6.78
N ALA A 115 6.17 -0.55 -7.10
CA ALA A 115 4.82 -0.59 -7.67
C ALA A 115 3.87 -1.22 -6.65
N ILE A 116 2.73 -0.57 -6.41
CA ILE A 116 1.70 -0.99 -5.46
C ILE A 116 0.48 -1.49 -6.25
N SER A 117 -0.05 -2.66 -5.88
CA SER A 117 -1.31 -3.19 -6.41
C SER A 117 -2.15 -3.86 -5.33
N ASP A 118 -3.39 -4.19 -5.66
CA ASP A 118 -4.27 -5.02 -4.83
C ASP A 118 -4.47 -4.51 -3.40
N ILE A 119 -4.61 -3.19 -3.25
CA ILE A 119 -4.81 -2.53 -1.95
C ILE A 119 -6.14 -3.00 -1.35
N LYS A 120 -6.07 -3.52 -0.12
CA LYS A 120 -7.20 -3.88 0.73
C LYS A 120 -7.09 -3.11 2.03
N THR A 121 -8.18 -2.47 2.44
CA THR A 121 -8.23 -1.68 3.67
C THR A 121 -9.28 -2.26 4.59
N GLU A 122 -8.92 -2.47 5.85
CA GLU A 122 -9.75 -2.98 6.92
C GLU A 122 -9.51 -2.10 8.15
N GLY A 123 -10.33 -1.06 8.26
CA GLY A 123 -10.20 -0.05 9.31
C GLY A 123 -8.88 0.71 9.29
N GLU A 124 -8.15 0.68 10.41
CA GLU A 124 -6.82 1.30 10.54
C GLU A 124 -5.70 0.50 9.85
N SER A 125 -6.03 -0.60 9.16
CA SER A 125 -5.06 -1.48 8.51
C SER A 125 -5.23 -1.49 6.99
N ALA A 126 -4.11 -1.49 6.27
CA ALA A 126 -4.09 -1.70 4.84
C ALA A 126 -3.06 -2.79 4.47
N THR A 127 -3.37 -3.59 3.46
CA THR A 127 -2.48 -4.57 2.84
C THR A 127 -2.40 -4.31 1.35
N ALA A 128 -1.22 -4.41 0.74
CA ALA A 128 -1.03 -4.28 -0.69
C ALA A 128 0.08 -5.20 -1.19
N GLN A 129 0.03 -5.56 -2.47
CA GLN A 129 1.11 -6.24 -3.15
C GLN A 129 2.14 -5.22 -3.64
N VAL A 130 3.41 -5.48 -3.34
CA VAL A 130 4.52 -4.58 -3.68
C VAL A 130 5.53 -5.30 -4.56
N VAL A 131 5.85 -4.68 -5.69
CA VAL A 131 6.98 -5.08 -6.55
C VAL A 131 8.11 -4.07 -6.38
N ILE A 132 9.30 -4.56 -6.04
CA ILE A 132 10.51 -3.75 -5.87
C ILE A 132 11.39 -3.96 -7.10
N THR A 133 11.76 -2.87 -7.77
CA THR A 133 12.71 -2.90 -8.89
C THR A 133 14.02 -2.23 -8.48
N SER A 134 15.14 -2.88 -8.78
CA SER A 134 16.48 -2.35 -8.59
C SER A 134 17.32 -2.51 -9.87
N PRO A 135 18.53 -1.90 -9.93
CA PRO A 135 19.46 -2.12 -11.03
C PRO A 135 19.90 -3.59 -11.18
N HIS A 136 19.67 -4.42 -10.16
CA HIS A 136 20.08 -5.81 -10.12
C HIS A 136 18.93 -6.79 -10.44
N GLY A 137 17.71 -6.30 -10.64
CA GLY A 137 16.56 -7.11 -11.01
C GLY A 137 15.25 -6.66 -10.36
N VAL A 138 14.23 -7.47 -10.52
CA VAL A 138 12.88 -7.25 -9.99
C VAL A 138 12.57 -8.33 -8.96
N ALA A 139 12.18 -7.92 -7.75
CA ALA A 139 11.71 -8.84 -6.72
C ALA A 139 10.29 -9.34 -7.05
N PRO A 140 9.95 -10.61 -6.73
CA PRO A 140 8.57 -11.08 -6.79
C PRO A 140 7.64 -10.17 -5.96
N ALA A 141 6.39 -10.03 -6.40
CA ALA A 141 5.39 -9.29 -5.65
C ALA A 141 5.23 -9.88 -4.23
N MET A 142 5.30 -9.02 -3.22
CA MET A 142 5.23 -9.42 -1.81
C MET A 142 4.15 -8.61 -1.08
N PRO A 143 3.36 -9.26 -0.19
CA PRO A 143 2.39 -8.53 0.61
C PRO A 143 3.11 -7.69 1.65
N LEU A 144 2.84 -6.39 1.66
CA LEU A 144 3.19 -5.48 2.75
C LEU A 144 1.93 -4.93 3.39
N THR A 145 2.07 -4.51 4.64
CA THR A 145 1.00 -3.95 5.45
C THR A 145 1.37 -2.57 6.00
N TRP A 146 0.36 -1.75 6.15
CA TRP A 146 0.43 -0.40 6.71
C TRP A 146 -0.62 -0.26 7.80
N GLN A 147 -0.33 0.60 8.77
CA GLN A 147 -1.28 1.05 9.78
C GLN A 147 -1.49 2.55 9.66
N HIS A 148 -2.72 2.98 9.86
CA HIS A 148 -3.07 4.38 9.98
C HIS A 148 -2.89 4.82 11.44
N GLU A 149 -1.97 5.76 11.66
CA GLU A 149 -1.65 6.36 12.97
C GLU A 149 -1.29 7.82 12.74
N ASP A 150 -1.69 8.72 13.65
CA ASP A 150 -1.37 10.14 13.58
C ASP A 150 -1.76 10.79 12.23
N ASP A 151 -2.97 10.46 11.75
CA ASP A 151 -3.54 10.91 10.47
C ASP A 151 -2.69 10.55 9.23
N LYS A 152 -1.90 9.46 9.31
CA LYS A 152 -0.99 9.03 8.25
C LYS A 152 -0.93 7.50 8.16
N TRP A 153 -0.80 7.00 6.93
CA TRP A 153 -0.43 5.62 6.70
C TRP A 153 1.07 5.41 6.90
N LYS A 154 1.44 4.49 7.79
CA LYS A 154 2.81 4.11 8.13
C LYS A 154 3.03 2.64 7.82
N ILE A 155 4.23 2.28 7.38
CA ILE A 155 4.63 0.89 7.17
C ILE A 155 4.53 0.18 8.52
N SER A 156 3.86 -0.97 8.58
CA SER A 156 3.79 -1.74 9.82
C SER A 156 5.18 -2.24 10.23
N ASP A 157 5.41 -2.44 11.53
CA ASP A 157 6.69 -2.94 12.03
C ASP A 157 7.12 -4.26 11.35
N ALA A 158 6.18 -5.18 11.15
CA ALA A 158 6.44 -6.45 10.46
C ALA A 158 6.87 -6.26 8.99
N SER A 159 6.23 -5.33 8.27
CA SER A 159 6.60 -4.99 6.90
C SER A 159 7.94 -4.29 6.83
N ALA A 160 8.22 -3.37 7.77
CA ALA A 160 9.52 -2.73 7.89
C ALA A 160 10.63 -3.78 8.14
N CYS A 161 10.40 -4.75 9.04
CA CYS A 161 11.34 -5.83 9.27
C CYS A 161 11.58 -6.72 8.03
N THR A 162 10.53 -6.95 7.24
CA THR A 162 10.67 -7.66 5.97
C THR A 162 11.56 -6.88 5.00
N LEU A 163 11.29 -5.58 4.80
CA LEU A 163 12.10 -4.71 3.94
C LEU A 163 13.55 -4.60 4.43
N LEU A 164 13.76 -4.45 5.73
CA LEU A 164 15.09 -4.40 6.34
C LEU A 164 15.88 -5.70 6.12
N ALA A 165 15.23 -6.86 6.10
CA ALA A 165 15.89 -8.12 5.75
C ALA A 165 16.40 -8.14 4.31
N PHE A 166 15.66 -7.57 3.35
CA PHE A 166 16.16 -7.38 1.96
C PHE A 166 17.40 -6.48 1.93
N ALA A 167 17.46 -5.48 2.81
CA ALA A 167 18.59 -4.59 2.96
C ALA A 167 19.70 -5.12 3.89
N GLN A 168 19.70 -6.42 4.22
CA GLN A 168 20.70 -7.06 5.09
C GLN A 168 20.79 -6.44 6.50
N ALA A 169 19.70 -5.85 6.97
CA ALA A 169 19.58 -5.22 8.29
C ALA A 169 18.47 -5.88 9.14
N PRO A 170 18.44 -7.22 9.27
CA PRO A 170 17.28 -7.93 9.83
C PRO A 170 16.92 -7.46 11.24
N CYS A 171 15.62 -7.34 11.52
CA CYS A 171 15.14 -7.14 12.88
C CYS A 171 15.55 -8.32 13.77
N THR A 172 16.11 -8.03 14.95
CA THR A 172 16.31 -9.06 15.97
C THR A 172 14.98 -9.41 16.64
N PRO A 173 14.78 -10.68 17.03
CA PRO A 173 13.61 -11.12 17.80
C PRO A 173 13.54 -10.48 19.19
#